data_AF-A0A2G0CCM1-F1
#
_entry.id   AF-A0A2G0CCM1-F1
#
_cell.length_a   1.000
_cell.length_b   1.000
_cell.length_c   1.000
_cell.angle_alpha   90.00
_cell.angle_beta   90.00
_cell.angle_gamma   90.00
#
_symmetry.space_group_name_H-M   'P 1'
#
loop_
_entity.id
_entity.type
_entity.pdbx_description
1 polymer ?
#
loop_
_entity_poly.entity_id
_entity_poly.type
_entity_poly.pdbx_seq_one_letter_code
_entity_poly.pdbx_strand_id
1 'polypeptide(L)'
;MKNFLLALLTLALSLPLAAQEEINQRIDRSQDKMAKPGMQADIDQPKLDNSDFERMVNTRLMVDFRKTAIEAMELSEDEINEFDPIFDDYQRDKEAITARRRNLINQYREEMSEDDTPKDELGETGEFIEDYWELDIAEMELKKDYFDRLDDEIGAKKALKFFALDAAFKDRVDRMRLLRSIPTLVVLEPGYVSYQRELDDFNRWATMNIDGKVDLNHEFIGEGLNKLLNAVEAMKNAEAISIGNFTATKGLILEKAKAMQTDRHSDEHADYAADAFKHTASLLSEIATQDRFSTPQSQLDKLKQAAEAINPDQLLTDQKEHVYTFFDAAEKVLNDLVSQNKDAKSFGSTNR
;
A
#
# COMPACT_ATOMS: atom_id res chain seq x y z
N MET A 1 3.05 -15.03 -55.28
CA MET A 1 2.52 -15.30 -53.93
C MET A 1 3.67 -15.64 -53.00
N LYS A 2 4.22 -14.63 -52.35
CA LYS A 2 5.20 -14.66 -51.26
C LYS A 2 5.36 -13.19 -50.86
N ASN A 3 4.87 -12.81 -49.69
CA ASN A 3 5.40 -11.72 -48.88
C ASN A 3 4.85 -11.90 -47.47
N PHE A 4 5.80 -12.12 -46.57
CA PHE A 4 5.67 -12.60 -45.21
C PHE A 4 5.53 -11.39 -44.28
N LEU A 5 4.67 -11.53 -43.28
CA LEU A 5 4.50 -10.63 -42.14
C LEU A 5 5.86 -10.28 -41.52
N LEU A 6 6.08 -8.99 -41.23
CA LEU A 6 7.04 -8.56 -40.23
C LEU A 6 6.31 -7.66 -39.22
N ALA A 7 6.20 -8.18 -38.00
CA ALA A 7 5.65 -7.49 -36.84
C ALA A 7 6.68 -6.49 -36.30
N LEU A 8 6.21 -5.31 -35.92
CA LEU A 8 6.98 -4.27 -35.23
C LEU A 8 6.40 -4.16 -33.82
N LEU A 9 7.10 -4.75 -32.84
CA LEU A 9 6.85 -4.56 -31.42
C LEU A 9 7.94 -3.62 -30.90
N THR A 10 7.63 -2.33 -30.80
CA THR A 10 8.49 -1.33 -30.17
C THR A 10 8.24 -1.33 -28.66
N LEU A 11 9.11 -1.98 -27.88
CA LEU A 11 9.25 -1.66 -26.46
C LEU A 11 10.23 -0.49 -26.33
N ALA A 12 9.69 0.70 -26.05
CA ALA A 12 10.49 1.86 -25.66
C ALA A 12 10.69 1.82 -24.14
N LEU A 13 11.82 1.29 -23.68
CA LEU A 13 12.33 1.55 -22.33
C LEU A 13 13.17 2.82 -22.39
N SER A 14 12.56 3.95 -22.03
CA SER A 14 13.27 5.20 -21.81
C SER A 14 14.03 5.13 -20.48
N LEU A 15 15.32 4.83 -20.53
CA LEU A 15 16.23 5.15 -19.44
C LEU A 15 16.60 6.63 -19.52
N PRO A 16 16.49 7.42 -18.44
CA PRO A 16 17.03 8.77 -18.44
C PRO A 16 18.56 8.71 -18.46
N LEU A 17 19.14 9.12 -19.59
CA LEU A 17 20.52 9.58 -19.68
C LEU A 17 20.64 10.88 -18.87
N ALA A 18 21.08 10.80 -17.62
CA ALA A 18 21.57 11.96 -16.89
C ALA A 18 22.60 11.55 -15.82
N ALA A 19 23.78 12.17 -15.92
CA ALA A 19 24.79 12.36 -14.88
C ALA A 19 25.70 11.17 -14.53
N GLN A 20 26.64 10.88 -15.44
CA GLN A 20 28.04 10.76 -15.03
C GLN A 20 28.54 12.16 -14.68
N GLU A 21 28.68 12.46 -13.39
CA GLU A 21 29.54 13.53 -12.90
C GLU A 21 30.36 12.94 -11.73
N GLU A 22 31.68 12.91 -11.89
CA GLU A 22 32.62 12.37 -10.91
C GLU A 22 32.57 13.17 -9.61
N ILE A 23 32.07 12.56 -8.52
CA ILE A 23 32.30 13.06 -7.17
C ILE A 23 33.48 12.27 -6.58
N ASN A 24 34.68 12.85 -6.70
CA ASN A 24 35.83 12.48 -5.89
C ASN A 24 35.62 12.98 -4.45
N GLN A 25 34.96 12.18 -3.61
CA GLN A 25 35.06 12.31 -2.15
C GLN A 25 35.51 10.98 -1.55
N ARG A 26 36.80 10.91 -1.22
CA ARG A 26 37.36 9.87 -0.34
C ARG A 26 36.68 9.99 1.03
N ILE A 27 35.85 9.03 1.38
CA ILE A 27 35.36 8.85 2.75
C ILE A 27 36.50 8.17 3.53
N ASP A 28 37.17 8.95 4.38
CA ASP A 28 38.14 8.43 5.35
C ASP A 28 37.39 7.65 6.45
N ARG A 29 37.43 6.31 6.36
CA ARG A 29 36.83 5.39 7.33
C ARG A 29 37.70 5.13 8.58
N SER A 30 38.75 5.92 8.82
CA SER A 30 39.67 5.70 9.96
C SER A 30 39.07 6.02 11.34
N GLN A 31 37.85 6.56 11.43
CA GLN A 31 37.25 6.96 12.71
C GLN A 31 36.25 5.97 13.33
N ASP A 32 35.96 4.82 12.70
CA ASP A 32 34.94 3.88 13.21
C ASP A 32 35.43 2.92 14.31
N LYS A 33 36.49 3.29 15.05
CA LYS A 33 37.12 2.44 16.09
C LYS A 33 36.90 2.90 17.54
N MET A 34 35.87 3.70 17.83
CA MET A 34 35.60 4.11 19.23
C MET A 34 34.12 3.97 19.63
N ALA A 35 33.58 2.76 19.59
CA ALA A 35 32.42 2.40 20.41
C ALA A 35 32.88 1.60 21.64
N LYS A 36 32.61 2.13 22.83
CA LYS A 36 32.98 1.52 24.13
C LYS A 36 32.15 0.25 24.41
N PRO A 37 32.73 -0.79 25.03
CA PRO A 37 32.01 -1.98 25.45
C PRO A 37 31.31 -1.76 26.80
N GLY A 38 30.06 -2.20 26.90
CA GLY A 38 29.42 -2.49 28.20
C GLY A 38 28.11 -1.76 28.47
N MET A 39 27.01 -2.27 27.90
CA MET A 39 25.71 -2.45 28.57
C MET A 39 24.72 -2.99 27.54
N GLN A 40 24.67 -4.32 27.40
CA GLN A 40 23.52 -5.00 26.80
C GLN A 40 23.00 -5.96 27.88
N ALA A 41 21.73 -5.81 28.22
CA ALA A 41 21.03 -6.72 29.12
C ALA A 41 20.92 -8.09 28.44
N ASP A 42 21.37 -9.14 29.14
CA ASP A 42 21.09 -10.54 28.81
C ASP A 42 19.59 -10.78 28.92
N ILE A 43 18.89 -10.55 27.80
CA ILE A 43 17.64 -11.22 27.52
C ILE A 43 18.03 -12.36 26.58
N ASP A 44 18.13 -13.57 27.12
CA ASP A 44 18.22 -14.82 26.36
C ASP A 44 16.92 -15.02 25.57
N GLN A 45 16.75 -14.25 24.50
CA GLN A 45 15.86 -14.64 23.44
C GLN A 45 16.56 -15.76 22.67
N PRO A 46 15.91 -16.90 22.43
CA PRO A 46 16.47 -17.92 21.57
C PRO A 46 16.85 -17.26 20.25
N LYS A 47 18.14 -17.33 19.89
CA LYS A 47 18.60 -17.02 18.53
C LYS A 47 17.91 -18.02 17.60
N LEU A 48 16.72 -17.66 17.15
CA LEU A 48 16.16 -18.24 15.94
C LEU A 48 17.19 -17.93 14.86
N ASP A 49 17.76 -18.97 14.27
CA ASP A 49 18.53 -18.82 13.05
C ASP A 49 17.64 -18.06 12.05
N ASN A 50 18.17 -16.99 11.44
CA ASN A 50 17.47 -16.22 10.44
C ASN A 50 16.88 -17.14 9.35
N SER A 51 17.52 -18.30 9.10
CA SER A 51 17.06 -19.31 8.14
C SER A 51 15.72 -19.95 8.50
N ASP A 52 15.46 -20.27 9.78
CA ASP A 52 14.24 -20.95 10.23
C ASP A 52 13.05 -19.99 10.27
N PHE A 53 13.30 -18.73 10.68
CA PHE A 53 12.29 -17.68 10.62
C PHE A 53 11.92 -17.34 9.18
N GLU A 54 12.90 -17.23 8.28
CA GLU A 54 12.66 -17.01 6.85
C GLU A 54 11.87 -18.16 6.22
N ARG A 55 12.20 -19.42 6.56
CA ARG A 55 11.43 -20.60 6.11
C ARG A 55 9.98 -20.52 6.57
N MET A 56 9.73 -20.25 7.84
CA MET A 56 8.36 -20.15 8.37
C MET A 56 7.56 -19.05 7.69
N VAL A 57 8.17 -17.87 7.49
CA VAL A 57 7.54 -16.75 6.79
C VAL A 57 7.25 -17.12 5.34
N ASN A 58 8.20 -17.74 4.64
CA ASN A 58 8.01 -18.18 3.26
C ASN A 58 6.89 -19.21 3.14
N THR A 59 6.88 -20.26 3.98
CA THR A 59 5.81 -21.28 3.95
C THR A 59 4.44 -20.65 4.18
N ARG A 60 4.31 -19.76 5.15
CA ARG A 60 3.04 -19.07 5.41
C ARG A 60 2.61 -18.22 4.22
N LEU A 61 3.53 -17.42 3.68
CA LEU A 61 3.28 -16.59 2.50
C LEU A 61 2.88 -17.43 1.28
N MET A 62 3.47 -18.61 1.10
CA MET A 62 3.13 -19.52 0.00
C MET A 62 1.74 -20.15 0.16
N VAL A 63 1.38 -20.61 1.36
CA VAL A 63 0.04 -21.13 1.64
C VAL A 63 -1.03 -20.05 1.43
N ASP A 64 -0.77 -18.84 1.93
CA ASP A 64 -1.66 -17.70 1.75
C ASP A 64 -1.78 -17.31 0.27
N PHE A 65 -0.67 -17.35 -0.48
CA PHE A 65 -0.66 -17.08 -1.92
C PHE A 65 -1.45 -18.12 -2.71
N ARG A 66 -1.25 -19.43 -2.46
CA ARG A 66 -2.00 -20.51 -3.13
C ARG A 66 -3.51 -20.33 -2.95
N LYS A 67 -3.95 -20.11 -1.71
CA LYS A 67 -5.37 -19.89 -1.40
C LYS A 67 -5.91 -18.67 -2.15
N THR A 68 -5.18 -17.55 -2.10
CA THR A 68 -5.57 -16.30 -2.79
C THR A 68 -5.65 -16.51 -4.30
N ALA A 69 -4.74 -17.29 -4.88
CA ALA A 69 -4.72 -17.59 -6.31
C ALA A 69 -5.94 -18.42 -6.74
N ILE A 70 -6.28 -19.47 -5.98
CA ILE A 70 -7.47 -20.30 -6.23
C ILE A 70 -8.74 -19.45 -6.19
N GLU A 71 -8.89 -18.61 -5.17
CA GLU A 71 -10.04 -17.71 -5.01
C GLU A 71 -10.12 -16.68 -6.15
N ALA A 72 -9.01 -16.04 -6.51
CA ALA A 72 -8.97 -15.00 -7.55
C ALA A 72 -9.24 -15.53 -8.97
N MET A 73 -8.82 -16.77 -9.24
CA MET A 73 -9.05 -17.44 -10.52
C MET A 73 -10.45 -18.06 -10.62
N GLU A 74 -11.17 -18.21 -9.50
CA GLU A 74 -12.48 -18.89 -9.44
C GLU A 74 -12.36 -20.34 -9.96
N LEU A 75 -11.38 -21.10 -9.44
CA LEU A 75 -11.19 -22.50 -9.84
C LEU A 75 -12.29 -23.40 -9.25
N SER A 76 -12.78 -24.33 -10.07
CA SER A 76 -13.61 -25.44 -9.63
C SER A 76 -12.79 -26.52 -8.91
N GLU A 77 -13.43 -27.48 -8.25
CA GLU A 77 -12.72 -28.57 -7.55
C GLU A 77 -11.86 -29.40 -8.51
N ASP A 78 -12.37 -29.70 -9.71
CA ASP A 78 -11.63 -30.43 -10.74
C ASP A 78 -10.44 -29.60 -11.25
N GLU A 79 -10.63 -28.30 -11.50
CA GLU A 79 -9.53 -27.41 -11.92
C GLU A 79 -8.48 -27.23 -10.81
N ILE A 80 -8.87 -27.26 -9.53
CA ILE A 80 -7.91 -27.22 -8.40
C ILE A 80 -7.03 -28.47 -8.43
N ASN A 81 -7.60 -29.65 -8.70
CA ASN A 81 -6.85 -30.90 -8.76
C ASN A 81 -5.79 -30.89 -9.87
N GLU A 82 -6.08 -30.26 -11.02
CA GLU A 82 -5.12 -30.10 -12.12
C GLU A 82 -4.13 -28.93 -11.87
N PHE A 83 -4.60 -27.84 -11.24
CA PHE A 83 -3.78 -26.67 -10.93
C PHE A 83 -2.69 -26.95 -9.89
N ASP A 84 -3.03 -27.67 -8.82
CA ASP A 84 -2.15 -27.91 -7.68
C ASP A 84 -0.77 -28.48 -8.03
N PRO A 85 -0.66 -29.58 -8.81
CA PRO A 85 0.65 -30.11 -9.18
C PRO A 85 1.47 -29.14 -10.03
N ILE A 86 0.82 -28.36 -10.90
CA ILE A 86 1.50 -27.33 -11.72
C ILE A 86 1.99 -26.19 -10.83
N PHE A 87 1.17 -25.76 -9.87
CA PHE A 87 1.53 -24.73 -8.90
C PHE A 87 2.73 -25.15 -8.04
N ASP A 88 2.71 -26.36 -7.51
CA ASP A 88 3.79 -26.87 -6.65
C ASP A 88 5.11 -26.99 -7.43
N ASP A 89 5.05 -27.47 -8.67
CA ASP A 89 6.20 -27.50 -9.57
C ASP A 89 6.74 -26.09 -9.85
N TYR A 90 5.86 -25.14 -10.17
CA TYR A 90 6.22 -23.74 -10.44
C TYR A 90 6.92 -23.11 -9.23
N GLN A 91 6.37 -23.28 -8.04
CA GLN A 91 6.94 -22.72 -6.82
C GLN A 91 8.31 -23.29 -6.52
N ARG A 92 8.50 -24.60 -6.69
CA ARG A 92 9.79 -25.27 -6.49
C ARG A 92 10.86 -24.73 -7.45
N ASP A 93 10.53 -24.60 -8.73
CA ASP A 93 11.47 -24.12 -9.75
C ASP A 93 11.79 -22.62 -9.54
N LYS A 94 10.79 -21.83 -9.15
CA LYS A 94 10.96 -20.41 -8.78
C LYS A 94 11.84 -20.25 -7.53
N GLU A 95 11.71 -21.13 -6.55
CA GLU A 95 12.56 -21.13 -5.36
C GLU A 95 14.02 -21.42 -5.72
N ALA A 96 14.27 -22.31 -6.68
CA ALA A 96 15.63 -22.58 -7.18
C ALA A 96 16.27 -21.34 -7.86
N ILE A 97 15.51 -20.59 -8.67
CA ILE A 97 15.97 -19.31 -9.24
C ILE A 97 16.26 -18.29 -8.12
N THR A 98 15.36 -18.19 -7.15
CA THR A 98 15.51 -17.27 -6.00
C THR A 98 16.74 -17.62 -5.16
N ALA A 99 17.03 -18.91 -4.95
CA ALA A 99 18.23 -19.37 -4.27
C ALA A 99 19.51 -18.98 -5.03
N ARG A 100 19.55 -19.19 -6.36
CA ARG A 100 20.66 -18.73 -7.20
C ARG A 100 20.87 -17.22 -7.11
N ARG A 101 19.79 -16.44 -7.15
CA ARG A 101 19.85 -14.97 -7.00
C ARG A 101 20.43 -14.54 -5.66
N ARG A 102 20.05 -15.21 -4.56
CA ARG A 102 20.63 -14.93 -3.23
C ARG A 102 22.12 -15.25 -3.18
N ASN A 103 22.53 -16.38 -3.75
CA ASN A 103 23.94 -16.76 -3.81
C ASN A 103 24.76 -15.75 -4.60
N LEU A 104 24.27 -15.32 -5.77
CA LEU A 104 24.91 -14.29 -6.60
C LEU A 104 25.08 -12.97 -5.83
N ILE A 105 24.05 -12.52 -5.12
CA ILE A 105 24.13 -11.30 -4.29
C ILE A 105 25.16 -11.46 -3.17
N ASN A 106 25.25 -12.64 -2.54
CA ASN A 106 26.23 -12.88 -1.47
C ASN A 106 27.66 -12.91 -2.02
N GLN A 107 27.88 -13.59 -3.16
CA GLN A 107 29.17 -13.61 -3.86
C GLN A 107 29.62 -12.19 -4.18
N TYR A 108 28.76 -11.40 -4.84
CA TYR A 108 29.07 -10.00 -5.14
C TYR A 108 29.37 -9.17 -3.89
N ARG A 109 28.67 -9.39 -2.78
CA ARG A 109 28.97 -8.72 -1.51
C ARG A 109 30.32 -9.12 -0.91
N GLU A 110 30.74 -10.37 -1.11
CA GLU A 110 32.04 -10.88 -0.67
C GLU A 110 33.16 -10.27 -1.52
N GLU A 111 33.04 -10.30 -2.85
CA GLU A 111 33.98 -9.68 -3.79
C GLU A 111 34.14 -8.17 -3.51
N MET A 112 33.03 -7.44 -3.36
CA MET A 112 33.06 -6.00 -3.03
C MET A 112 33.54 -5.68 -1.61
N SER A 113 33.81 -6.69 -0.78
CA SER A 113 34.41 -6.51 0.55
C SER A 113 35.92 -6.68 0.55
N GLU A 114 36.49 -7.18 -0.56
CA GLU A 114 37.93 -7.26 -0.78
C GLU A 114 38.51 -5.85 -1.03
N ASP A 115 39.78 -5.63 -0.68
CA ASP A 115 40.46 -4.32 -0.84
C ASP A 115 41.04 -4.19 -2.26
N ASP A 116 40.15 -4.24 -3.25
CA ASP A 116 40.49 -4.31 -4.66
C ASP A 116 40.67 -2.93 -5.31
N THR A 117 41.25 -2.93 -6.51
CA THR A 117 41.36 -1.69 -7.27
C THR A 117 40.01 -1.31 -7.86
N PRO A 118 39.71 0.00 -8.06
CA PRO A 118 38.45 0.43 -8.67
C PRO A 118 38.18 -0.16 -10.06
N LYS A 119 39.22 -0.64 -10.75
CA LYS A 119 39.08 -1.29 -12.06
C LYS A 119 38.55 -2.71 -11.91
N ASP A 120 39.00 -3.43 -10.89
CA ASP A 120 38.59 -4.80 -10.62
C ASP A 120 37.15 -4.79 -10.10
N GLU A 121 36.82 -3.90 -9.15
CA GLU A 121 35.44 -3.67 -8.67
C GLU A 121 34.44 -3.41 -9.81
N LEU A 122 34.84 -2.65 -10.84
CA LEU A 122 34.01 -2.37 -12.02
C LEU A 122 33.79 -3.62 -12.89
N GLY A 123 34.81 -4.48 -12.99
CA GLY A 123 34.71 -5.78 -13.66
C GLY A 123 33.71 -6.68 -12.94
N GLU A 124 33.86 -6.86 -11.63
CA GLU A 124 32.97 -7.66 -10.79
C GLU A 124 31.52 -7.14 -10.83
N THR A 125 31.35 -5.82 -10.82
CA THR A 125 30.02 -5.20 -10.99
C THR A 125 29.40 -5.53 -12.34
N GLY A 126 30.21 -5.57 -13.41
CA GLY A 126 29.76 -5.93 -14.75
C GLY A 126 29.28 -7.37 -14.83
N GLU A 127 30.08 -8.31 -14.32
CA GLU A 127 29.74 -9.75 -14.28
C GLU A 127 28.48 -10.00 -13.42
N PHE A 128 28.38 -9.36 -12.25
CA PHE A 128 27.19 -9.42 -11.41
C PHE A 128 25.91 -8.98 -12.13
N ILE A 129 25.97 -7.88 -12.89
CA ILE A 129 24.80 -7.37 -13.63
C ILE A 129 24.39 -8.36 -14.73
N GLU A 130 25.35 -8.93 -15.45
CA GLU A 130 25.10 -9.93 -16.49
C GLU A 130 24.40 -11.16 -15.90
N ASP A 131 24.99 -11.79 -14.88
CA ASP A 131 24.42 -12.96 -14.20
C ASP A 131 23.05 -12.67 -13.59
N TYR A 132 22.86 -11.46 -13.06
CA TYR A 132 21.57 -11.05 -12.51
C TYR A 132 20.49 -10.99 -13.60
N TRP A 133 20.82 -10.43 -14.78
CA TRP A 133 19.90 -10.39 -15.91
C TRP A 133 19.61 -11.78 -16.48
N GLU A 134 20.58 -12.69 -16.50
CA GLU A 134 20.34 -14.08 -16.88
C GLU A 134 19.31 -14.75 -15.95
N LEU A 135 19.36 -14.47 -14.65
CA LEU A 135 18.36 -14.97 -13.70
C LEU A 135 16.96 -14.37 -13.92
N ASP A 136 16.86 -13.12 -14.35
CA ASP A 136 15.57 -12.51 -14.73
C ASP A 136 15.02 -13.11 -16.03
N ILE A 137 15.88 -13.40 -17.01
CA ILE A 137 15.51 -14.12 -18.23
C ILE A 137 15.00 -15.53 -17.86
N ALA A 138 15.72 -16.25 -17.01
CA ALA A 138 15.31 -17.57 -16.55
C ALA A 138 13.95 -17.54 -15.81
N GLU A 139 13.67 -16.49 -15.02
CA GLU A 139 12.36 -16.31 -14.39
C GLU A 139 11.25 -16.05 -15.41
N MET A 140 11.53 -15.28 -16.47
CA MET A 140 10.56 -15.05 -17.56
C MET A 140 10.30 -16.31 -18.37
N GLU A 141 11.34 -17.09 -18.69
CA GLU A 141 11.21 -18.39 -19.36
C GLU A 141 10.38 -19.37 -18.52
N LEU A 142 10.64 -19.45 -17.21
CA LEU A 142 9.83 -20.23 -16.28
C LEU A 142 8.35 -19.81 -16.35
N LYS A 143 8.05 -18.51 -16.29
CA LYS A 143 6.67 -18.02 -16.36
C LYS A 143 6.00 -18.40 -17.68
N LYS A 144 6.72 -18.35 -18.80
CA LYS A 144 6.21 -18.76 -20.10
C LYS A 144 5.87 -20.26 -20.13
N ASP A 145 6.79 -21.11 -19.70
CA ASP A 145 6.60 -22.57 -19.72
C ASP A 145 5.41 -23.00 -18.83
N TYR A 146 5.25 -22.35 -17.68
CA TYR A 146 4.13 -22.61 -16.78
C TYR A 146 2.83 -21.93 -17.21
N PHE A 147 2.89 -20.85 -17.98
CA PHE A 147 1.71 -20.28 -18.61
C PHE A 147 1.09 -21.26 -19.59
N ASP A 148 1.90 -21.89 -20.45
CA ASP A 148 1.41 -22.86 -21.43
C ASP A 148 0.75 -24.05 -20.71
N ARG A 149 1.37 -24.59 -19.66
CA ARG A 149 0.77 -25.67 -18.84
C ARG A 149 -0.55 -25.26 -18.18
N LEU A 150 -0.64 -24.04 -17.65
CA LEU A 150 -1.86 -23.54 -17.02
C LEU A 150 -2.95 -23.22 -18.05
N ASP A 151 -2.59 -22.73 -19.24
CA ASP A 151 -3.55 -22.49 -20.31
C ASP A 151 -4.23 -23.80 -20.74
N ASP A 152 -3.45 -24.87 -20.88
CA ASP A 152 -3.96 -26.18 -21.25
C ASP A 152 -4.97 -26.75 -20.23
N GLU A 153 -4.72 -26.59 -18.92
CA GLU A 153 -5.56 -27.20 -17.87
C GLU A 153 -6.71 -26.30 -17.37
N ILE A 154 -6.47 -24.99 -17.20
CA ILE A 154 -7.45 -24.06 -16.61
C ILE A 154 -7.83 -22.89 -17.53
N GLY A 155 -7.24 -22.81 -18.72
CA GLY A 155 -7.54 -21.80 -19.73
C GLY A 155 -6.81 -20.46 -19.53
N ALA A 156 -6.48 -19.83 -20.66
CA ALA A 156 -5.63 -18.63 -20.77
C ALA A 156 -6.05 -17.49 -19.85
N LYS A 157 -7.36 -17.26 -19.66
CA LYS A 157 -7.85 -16.16 -18.82
C LYS A 157 -7.47 -16.38 -17.34
N LYS A 158 -7.56 -17.61 -16.85
CA LYS A 158 -7.21 -17.96 -15.47
C LYS A 158 -5.70 -18.00 -15.29
N ALA A 159 -4.96 -18.58 -16.25
CA ALA A 159 -3.50 -18.51 -16.29
C ALA A 159 -2.98 -17.05 -16.24
N LEU A 160 -3.58 -16.14 -17.01
CA LEU A 160 -3.23 -14.72 -16.97
C LEU A 160 -3.50 -14.08 -15.60
N LYS A 161 -4.64 -14.38 -14.98
CA LYS A 161 -4.96 -13.91 -13.61
C LYS A 161 -3.93 -14.39 -12.60
N PHE A 162 -3.49 -15.65 -12.70
CA PHE A 162 -2.45 -16.22 -11.84
C PHE A 162 -1.16 -15.41 -11.89
N PHE A 163 -0.61 -15.16 -13.08
CA PHE A 163 0.66 -14.42 -13.19
C PHE A 163 0.54 -12.93 -12.86
N ALA A 164 -0.63 -12.32 -13.08
CA ALA A 164 -0.89 -10.96 -12.61
C ALA A 164 -0.85 -10.89 -11.07
N LEU A 165 -1.43 -11.89 -10.39
CA LEU A 165 -1.38 -12.00 -8.93
C LEU A 165 0.04 -12.29 -8.43
N ASP A 166 0.78 -13.19 -9.09
CA ASP A 166 2.17 -13.50 -8.76
C ASP A 166 3.08 -12.26 -8.83
N ALA A 167 2.93 -11.46 -9.90
CA ALA A 167 3.66 -10.20 -10.05
C ALA A 167 3.34 -9.21 -8.92
N ALA A 168 2.05 -9.00 -8.62
CA ALA A 168 1.63 -8.12 -7.54
C ALA A 168 2.14 -8.57 -6.16
N PHE A 169 2.18 -9.89 -5.92
CA PHE A 169 2.72 -10.45 -4.69
C PHE A 169 4.23 -10.25 -4.59
N LYS A 170 4.97 -10.49 -5.69
CA LYS A 170 6.42 -10.23 -5.77
C LYS A 170 6.74 -8.77 -5.47
N ASP A 171 6.05 -7.83 -6.10
CA ASP A 171 6.25 -6.40 -5.87
C ASP A 171 6.07 -6.01 -4.40
N ARG A 172 5.08 -6.61 -3.73
CA ARG A 172 4.83 -6.40 -2.31
C ARG A 172 5.98 -6.94 -1.45
N VAL A 173 6.45 -8.15 -1.73
CA VAL A 173 7.58 -8.77 -1.02
C VAL A 173 8.86 -7.95 -1.22
N ASP A 174 9.14 -7.54 -2.45
CA ASP A 174 10.33 -6.75 -2.78
C ASP A 174 10.28 -5.37 -2.11
N ARG A 175 9.10 -4.72 -2.03
CA ARG A 175 8.92 -3.50 -1.24
C ARG A 175 9.17 -3.72 0.25
N MET A 176 8.65 -4.81 0.83
CA MET A 176 8.91 -5.14 2.24
C MET A 176 10.40 -5.40 2.50
N ARG A 177 11.11 -6.04 1.57
CA ARG A 177 12.55 -6.25 1.65
C ARG A 177 13.32 -4.94 1.57
N LEU A 178 12.95 -4.06 0.63
CA LEU A 178 13.52 -2.72 0.51
C LEU A 178 13.36 -1.90 1.80
N LEU A 179 12.17 -1.94 2.41
CA LEU A 179 11.92 -1.27 3.70
C LEU A 179 12.77 -1.82 4.85
N ARG A 180 13.25 -3.08 4.76
CA ARG A 180 14.15 -3.68 5.77
C ARG A 180 15.63 -3.42 5.48
N SER A 181 16.01 -3.30 4.21
CA SER A 181 17.40 -3.10 3.79
C SER A 181 17.81 -1.63 3.73
N ILE A 182 16.86 -0.71 3.61
CA ILE A 182 17.11 0.70 3.88
C ILE A 182 17.42 0.79 5.39
N PRO A 183 18.66 1.12 5.81
CA PRO A 183 18.92 1.44 7.21
C PRO A 183 17.90 2.50 7.60
N THR A 184 17.33 2.45 8.81
CA THR A 184 16.38 3.47 9.31
C THR A 184 17.00 4.86 9.20
N LEU A 185 16.97 5.41 7.99
CA LEU A 185 16.95 6.82 7.73
C LEU A 185 15.77 7.26 8.57
N VAL A 186 16.00 8.19 9.48
CA VAL A 186 14.92 9.03 9.97
C VAL A 186 14.42 9.72 8.71
N VAL A 187 13.52 9.05 7.99
CA VAL A 187 12.83 9.61 6.85
C VAL A 187 12.01 10.69 7.50
N LEU A 188 12.46 11.93 7.38
CA LEU A 188 11.59 13.07 7.47
C LEU A 188 10.66 12.94 6.26
N GLU A 189 9.71 12.01 6.34
CA GLU A 189 8.67 11.89 5.32
C GLU A 189 8.06 13.28 5.26
N PRO A 190 8.10 13.96 4.10
CA PRO A 190 7.39 15.22 3.99
C PRO A 190 5.96 14.92 4.41
N GLY A 191 5.46 15.58 5.45
CA GLY A 191 4.26 15.16 6.20
C GLY A 191 3.02 14.88 5.35
N TYR A 192 3.02 15.30 4.09
CA TYR A 192 2.05 14.91 3.08
C TYR A 192 2.00 13.40 2.74
N VAL A 193 3.15 12.68 2.73
CA VAL A 193 3.22 11.26 2.37
C VAL A 193 2.61 10.36 3.46
N SER A 194 2.65 10.79 4.71
CA SER A 194 2.29 9.96 5.86
C SER A 194 0.79 9.70 6.02
N TYR A 195 -0.06 10.46 5.32
CA TYR A 195 -1.52 10.27 5.32
C TYR A 195 -2.14 10.11 3.93
N GLN A 196 -1.33 10.08 2.86
CA GLN A 196 -1.82 9.87 1.49
C GLN A 196 -2.54 8.53 1.37
N ARG A 197 -2.05 7.48 2.03
CA ARG A 197 -2.62 6.14 1.98
C ARG A 197 -4.05 6.13 2.51
N GLU A 198 -4.28 6.73 3.67
CA GLU A 198 -5.58 6.82 4.33
C GLU A 198 -6.54 7.70 3.52
N LEU A 199 -6.03 8.80 2.94
CA LEU A 199 -6.81 9.64 2.05
C LEU A 199 -7.23 8.89 0.78
N ASP A 200 -6.31 8.18 0.14
CA ASP A 200 -6.61 7.39 -1.06
C ASP A 200 -7.60 6.26 -0.74
N ASP A 201 -7.49 5.64 0.45
CA ASP A 201 -8.43 4.62 0.87
C ASP A 201 -9.84 5.17 1.04
N PHE A 202 -9.99 6.37 1.60
CA PHE A 202 -11.27 7.06 1.69
C PHE A 202 -11.80 7.50 0.31
N ASN A 203 -11.00 8.16 -0.51
CA ASN A 203 -11.41 8.63 -1.84
C ASN A 203 -11.79 7.46 -2.77
N ARG A 204 -11.02 6.35 -2.74
CA ARG A 204 -11.38 5.13 -3.47
C ARG A 204 -12.68 4.54 -2.97
N TRP A 205 -12.88 4.48 -1.65
CA TRP A 205 -14.15 4.01 -1.09
C TRP A 205 -15.32 4.88 -1.54
N ALA A 206 -15.19 6.21 -1.49
CA ALA A 206 -16.21 7.15 -1.93
C ALA A 206 -16.55 6.96 -3.42
N THR A 207 -15.52 6.80 -4.26
CA THR A 207 -15.69 6.60 -5.72
C THR A 207 -16.31 5.24 -6.06
N MET A 208 -15.85 4.15 -5.44
CA MET A 208 -16.31 2.79 -5.76
C MET A 208 -17.70 2.48 -5.19
N ASN A 209 -18.08 3.15 -4.11
CA ASN A 209 -19.34 2.91 -3.42
C ASN A 209 -20.39 4.00 -3.65
N ILE A 210 -20.25 4.84 -4.68
CA ILE A 210 -21.31 5.78 -5.10
C ILE A 210 -22.61 5.03 -5.47
N ASP A 211 -22.51 3.77 -5.93
CA ASP A 211 -23.66 2.87 -6.13
C ASP A 211 -23.98 2.01 -4.88
N GLY A 212 -23.22 2.19 -3.80
CA GLY A 212 -23.32 1.42 -2.56
C GLY A 212 -24.67 1.66 -1.90
N LYS A 213 -25.44 0.59 -1.68
CA LYS A 213 -26.80 0.71 -1.14
C LYS A 213 -26.72 1.08 0.34
N VAL A 214 -27.42 2.16 0.73
CA VAL A 214 -27.79 2.37 2.13
C VAL A 214 -28.91 1.39 2.46
N ASP A 215 -28.52 0.15 2.70
CA ASP A 215 -29.44 -0.94 3.06
C ASP A 215 -29.48 -1.16 4.58
N LEU A 216 -30.27 -2.16 5.00
CA LEU A 216 -30.53 -2.46 6.41
C LEU A 216 -29.28 -2.85 7.21
N ASN A 217 -28.16 -3.20 6.57
CA ASN A 217 -26.91 -3.55 7.26
C ASN A 217 -26.05 -2.33 7.61
N HIS A 218 -26.34 -1.16 7.01
CA HIS A 218 -25.60 0.10 7.19
C HIS A 218 -24.06 -0.04 7.08
N GLU A 219 -23.58 -1.01 6.30
CA GLU A 219 -22.16 -1.27 6.07
C GLU A 219 -21.50 -0.08 5.39
N PHE A 220 -22.16 0.47 4.36
CA PHE A 220 -21.72 1.67 3.66
C PHE A 220 -21.41 2.82 4.63
N ILE A 221 -22.32 3.14 5.56
CA ILE A 221 -22.15 4.26 6.48
C ILE A 221 -21.01 3.98 7.46
N GLY A 222 -20.95 2.77 8.02
CA GLY A 222 -19.93 2.41 8.99
C GLY A 222 -18.52 2.39 8.38
N GLU A 223 -18.35 1.82 7.18
CA GLU A 223 -17.07 1.83 6.48
C GLU A 223 -16.65 3.24 6.08
N GLY A 224 -17.58 4.05 5.57
CA GLY A 224 -17.33 5.44 5.19
C GLY A 224 -16.83 6.29 6.34
N LEU A 225 -17.52 6.22 7.50
CA LEU A 225 -17.10 6.93 8.71
C LEU A 225 -15.73 6.45 9.21
N ASN A 226 -15.48 5.14 9.20
CA ASN A 226 -14.18 4.61 9.62
C ASN A 226 -13.04 5.11 8.73
N LYS A 227 -13.19 5.02 7.40
CA LYS A 227 -12.16 5.48 6.45
C LYS A 227 -11.94 7.00 6.54
N LEU A 228 -13.02 7.78 6.59
CA LEU A 228 -12.95 9.23 6.77
C LEU A 228 -12.20 9.60 8.07
N LEU A 229 -12.56 9.00 9.20
CA LEU A 229 -11.93 9.31 10.50
C LEU A 229 -10.48 8.83 10.59
N ASN A 230 -10.09 7.80 9.84
CA ASN A 230 -8.70 7.38 9.73
C ASN A 230 -7.88 8.38 8.91
N ALA A 231 -8.42 8.89 7.80
CA ALA A 231 -7.79 9.95 7.01
C ALA A 231 -7.65 11.25 7.82
N VAL A 232 -8.69 11.64 8.56
CA VAL A 232 -8.67 12.81 9.46
C VAL A 232 -7.63 12.64 10.58
N GLU A 233 -7.56 11.47 11.22
CA GLU A 233 -6.55 11.20 12.27
C GLU A 233 -5.12 11.24 11.73
N ALA A 234 -4.89 10.61 10.57
CA ALA A 234 -3.59 10.59 9.93
C ALA A 234 -3.12 12.00 9.58
N MET A 235 -4.00 12.82 8.98
CA MET A 235 -3.73 14.23 8.69
C MET A 235 -3.47 15.03 9.98
N LYS A 236 -4.32 14.88 11.00
CA LYS A 236 -4.15 15.55 12.31
C LYS A 236 -2.76 15.27 12.88
N ASN A 237 -2.35 14.00 12.88
CA ASN A 237 -1.08 13.58 13.48
C ASN A 237 0.11 14.07 12.66
N ALA A 238 0.04 13.94 11.33
CA ALA A 238 1.10 14.38 10.43
C ALA A 238 1.35 15.89 10.46
N GLU A 239 0.28 16.67 10.60
CA GLU A 239 0.33 18.13 10.60
C GLU A 239 0.36 18.74 12.00
N ALA A 240 0.45 17.90 13.04
CA ALA A 240 0.42 18.32 14.44
C ALA A 240 -0.76 19.28 14.75
N ILE A 241 -1.95 18.97 14.23
CA ILE A 241 -3.17 19.74 14.47
C ILE A 241 -3.73 19.32 15.83
N SER A 242 -4.00 20.30 16.68
CA SER A 242 -4.63 20.08 17.98
C SER A 242 -6.14 20.19 17.84
N ILE A 243 -6.84 19.08 18.09
CA ILE A 243 -8.31 19.02 18.07
C ILE A 243 -8.76 18.59 19.47
N GLY A 244 -9.64 19.36 20.09
CA GLY A 244 -10.17 19.07 21.42
C GLY A 244 -10.93 17.75 21.44
N ASN A 245 -10.61 16.87 22.40
CA ASN A 245 -11.30 15.59 22.60
C ASN A 245 -11.38 14.67 21.37
N PHE A 246 -10.47 14.79 20.40
CA PHE A 246 -10.52 14.04 19.14
C PHE A 246 -10.76 12.54 19.33
N THR A 247 -9.99 11.89 20.21
CA THR A 247 -10.08 10.44 20.46
C THR A 247 -11.45 10.03 21.00
N ALA A 248 -12.02 10.84 21.91
CA ALA A 248 -13.34 10.57 22.47
C ALA A 248 -14.44 10.76 21.41
N THR A 249 -14.38 11.84 20.64
CA THR A 249 -15.33 12.13 19.55
C THR A 249 -15.26 11.06 18.46
N LYS A 250 -14.06 10.65 18.03
CA LYS A 250 -13.86 9.53 17.09
C LYS A 250 -14.46 8.24 17.64
N GLY A 251 -14.21 7.92 18.91
CA GLY A 251 -14.77 6.75 19.58
C GLY A 251 -16.31 6.75 19.55
N LEU A 252 -16.92 7.88 19.89
CA LEU A 252 -18.37 8.06 19.86
C LEU A 252 -18.95 7.86 18.44
N ILE A 253 -18.33 8.46 17.41
CA ILE A 253 -18.79 8.30 16.03
C ILE A 253 -18.73 6.83 15.59
N LEU A 254 -17.63 6.13 15.90
CA LEU A 254 -17.46 4.71 15.54
C LEU A 254 -18.40 3.79 16.34
N GLU A 255 -18.73 4.15 17.58
CA GLU A 255 -19.74 3.46 18.37
C GLU A 255 -21.12 3.57 17.72
N LYS A 256 -21.54 4.78 17.32
CA LYS A 256 -22.80 5.00 16.60
C LYS A 256 -22.85 4.26 15.27
N ALA A 257 -21.74 4.29 14.51
CA ALA A 257 -21.59 3.52 13.28
C ALA A 257 -21.80 2.01 13.51
N LYS A 258 -21.17 1.46 14.55
CA LYS A 258 -21.30 0.04 14.92
C LYS A 258 -22.71 -0.31 15.40
N ALA A 259 -23.36 0.59 16.13
CA ALA A 259 -24.73 0.39 16.60
C ALA A 259 -25.70 0.19 15.41
N MET A 260 -25.57 1.01 14.36
CA MET A 260 -26.36 0.85 13.11
C MET A 260 -26.15 -0.50 12.41
N GLN A 261 -24.97 -1.10 12.54
CA GLN A 261 -24.65 -2.38 11.90
C GLN A 261 -25.12 -3.60 12.72
N THR A 262 -25.41 -3.39 14.01
CA THR A 262 -25.70 -4.50 14.95
C THR A 262 -27.17 -4.88 14.93
N ASP A 263 -28.08 -3.92 15.02
CA ASP A 263 -29.53 -4.17 15.05
C ASP A 263 -30.21 -3.63 13.79
N ARG A 264 -30.25 -4.46 12.74
CA ARG A 264 -30.81 -4.10 11.42
C ARG A 264 -32.27 -3.64 11.42
N HIS A 265 -32.99 -3.77 12.54
CA HIS A 265 -34.40 -3.43 12.69
C HIS A 265 -34.67 -2.25 13.63
N SER A 266 -33.62 -1.62 14.17
CA SER A 266 -33.77 -0.46 15.04
C SER A 266 -34.30 0.75 14.26
N ASP A 267 -35.23 1.48 14.88
CA ASP A 267 -35.72 2.78 14.44
C ASP A 267 -34.77 3.93 14.80
N GLU A 268 -33.79 3.70 15.68
CA GLU A 268 -32.80 4.71 16.12
C GLU A 268 -31.63 4.90 15.14
N HIS A 269 -31.60 4.18 14.01
CA HIS A 269 -30.50 4.29 13.05
C HIS A 269 -30.34 5.69 12.48
N ALA A 270 -31.45 6.38 12.21
CA ALA A 270 -31.41 7.75 11.71
C ALA A 270 -30.86 8.72 12.77
N ASP A 271 -31.20 8.54 14.05
CA ASP A 271 -30.60 9.28 15.17
C ASP A 271 -29.08 9.06 15.23
N TYR A 272 -28.65 7.80 15.17
CA TYR A 272 -27.23 7.44 15.22
C TYR A 272 -26.45 8.03 14.05
N ALA A 273 -26.99 7.99 12.84
CA ALA A 273 -26.37 8.60 11.65
C ALA A 273 -26.32 10.13 11.79
N ALA A 274 -27.41 10.78 12.20
CA ALA A 274 -27.47 12.23 12.36
C ALA A 274 -26.43 12.71 13.38
N ASP A 275 -26.32 12.05 14.53
CA ASP A 275 -25.32 12.38 15.55
C ASP A 275 -23.89 12.14 15.06
N ALA A 276 -23.63 10.98 14.45
CA ALA A 276 -22.32 10.65 13.88
C ALA A 276 -21.86 11.68 12.84
N PHE A 277 -22.77 12.09 11.94
CA PHE A 277 -22.47 13.06 10.89
C PHE A 277 -22.24 14.46 11.46
N LYS A 278 -23.03 14.91 12.44
CA LYS A 278 -22.82 16.20 13.12
C LYS A 278 -21.47 16.26 13.84
N HIS A 279 -21.11 15.21 14.57
CA HIS A 279 -19.80 15.13 15.23
C HIS A 279 -18.65 15.12 14.21
N THR A 280 -18.79 14.38 13.12
CA THR A 280 -17.78 14.35 12.04
C THR A 280 -17.63 15.71 11.35
N ALA A 281 -18.75 16.38 11.03
CA ALA A 281 -18.75 17.73 10.48
C ALA A 281 -18.08 18.74 11.41
N SER A 282 -18.30 18.62 12.72
CA SER A 282 -17.64 19.44 13.74
C SER A 282 -16.12 19.23 13.75
N LEU A 283 -15.64 17.98 13.68
CA LEU A 283 -14.21 17.67 13.64
C LEU A 283 -13.53 18.27 12.40
N LEU A 284 -14.14 18.09 11.22
CA LEU A 284 -13.63 18.66 9.97
C LEU A 284 -13.64 20.20 10.00
N SER A 285 -14.68 20.80 10.58
CA SER A 285 -14.77 22.26 10.72
C SER A 285 -13.70 22.81 11.67
N GLU A 286 -13.43 22.14 12.80
CA GLU A 286 -12.38 22.54 13.76
C GLU A 286 -10.98 22.48 13.15
N ILE A 287 -10.75 21.53 12.24
CA ILE A 287 -9.51 21.50 11.45
C ILE A 287 -9.49 22.66 10.45
N ALA A 288 -10.58 22.85 9.71
CA ALA A 288 -10.65 23.83 8.64
C ALA A 288 -10.55 25.29 9.12
N THR A 289 -10.85 25.56 10.40
CA THR A 289 -10.74 26.88 11.01
C THR A 289 -9.37 27.19 11.62
N GLN A 290 -8.41 26.26 11.57
CA GLN A 290 -7.05 26.55 12.00
C GLN A 290 -6.42 27.61 11.07
N ASP A 291 -5.62 28.52 11.64
CA ASP A 291 -5.04 29.68 10.92
C ASP A 291 -4.26 29.33 9.64
N ARG A 292 -3.80 28.07 9.51
CA ARG A 292 -3.05 27.59 8.35
C ARG A 292 -3.92 27.18 7.15
N PHE A 293 -5.23 27.07 7.33
CA PHE A 293 -6.16 26.70 6.29
C PHE A 293 -7.04 27.91 5.92
N SER A 294 -7.52 27.91 4.69
CA SER A 294 -8.35 28.93 4.07
C SER A 294 -9.54 28.28 3.35
N THR A 295 -10.13 27.25 3.98
CA THR A 295 -11.31 26.57 3.44
C THR A 295 -12.49 27.53 3.36
N PRO A 296 -13.16 27.65 2.20
CA PRO A 296 -14.29 28.54 2.04
C PRO A 296 -15.42 28.22 3.03
N GLN A 297 -15.93 29.24 3.74
CA GLN A 297 -17.07 29.07 4.67
C GLN A 297 -18.27 28.39 4.01
N SER A 298 -18.50 28.66 2.72
CA SER A 298 -19.58 28.03 1.95
C SER A 298 -19.44 26.52 1.79
N GLN A 299 -18.22 25.96 1.86
CA GLN A 299 -18.02 24.51 1.89
C GLN A 299 -18.31 23.93 3.27
N LEU A 300 -17.91 24.61 4.35
CA LEU A 300 -18.21 24.21 5.73
C LEU A 300 -19.72 24.25 6.00
N ASP A 301 -20.41 25.27 5.50
CA ASP A 301 -21.86 25.40 5.60
C ASP A 301 -22.57 24.25 4.88
N LYS A 302 -22.07 23.83 3.70
CA LYS A 302 -22.60 22.66 2.97
C LYS A 302 -22.40 21.36 3.73
N LEU A 303 -21.22 21.15 4.30
CA LEU A 303 -20.94 19.97 5.13
C LEU A 303 -21.88 19.91 6.35
N LYS A 304 -22.06 21.04 7.04
CA LYS A 304 -22.97 21.15 8.17
C LYS A 304 -24.43 20.91 7.77
N GLN A 305 -24.89 21.54 6.69
CA GLN A 305 -26.25 21.34 6.16
C GLN A 305 -26.50 19.89 5.77
N ALA A 306 -25.52 19.22 5.15
CA ALA A 306 -25.63 17.81 4.79
C ALA A 306 -25.74 16.90 6.03
N ALA A 307 -24.99 17.19 7.10
CA ALA A 307 -25.10 16.48 8.37
C ALA A 307 -26.45 16.73 9.07
N GLU A 308 -27.00 17.94 8.97
CA GLU A 308 -28.30 18.31 9.53
C GLU A 308 -29.50 17.82 8.71
N ALA A 309 -29.27 17.36 7.47
CA ALA A 309 -30.32 16.90 6.58
C ALA A 309 -30.88 15.50 6.94
N ILE A 310 -30.18 14.72 7.76
CA ILE A 310 -30.69 13.45 8.26
C ILE A 310 -31.82 13.74 9.26
N ASN A 311 -33.04 13.35 8.89
CA ASN A 311 -34.23 13.45 9.71
C ASN A 311 -34.38 12.20 10.59
N PRO A 312 -34.31 12.31 11.92
CA PRO A 312 -34.48 11.17 12.81
C PRO A 312 -35.87 10.51 12.73
N ASP A 313 -36.90 11.24 12.31
CA ASP A 313 -38.28 10.73 12.22
C ASP A 313 -38.54 9.88 10.96
N GLN A 314 -37.50 9.58 10.16
CA GLN A 314 -37.59 8.79 8.93
C GLN A 314 -36.57 7.65 8.95
N LEU A 315 -36.92 6.50 8.35
CA LEU A 315 -35.98 5.39 8.24
C LEU A 315 -34.72 5.82 7.48
N LEU A 316 -33.55 5.45 8.00
CA LEU A 316 -32.28 5.83 7.38
C LEU A 316 -32.12 5.29 5.95
N THR A 317 -32.71 4.13 5.65
CA THR A 317 -32.73 3.53 4.31
C THR A 317 -33.49 4.38 3.29
N ASP A 318 -34.44 5.19 3.74
CA ASP A 318 -35.23 6.10 2.88
C ASP A 318 -34.50 7.44 2.64
N GLN A 319 -33.37 7.66 3.33
CA GLN A 319 -32.61 8.91 3.33
C GLN A 319 -31.23 8.80 2.66
N LYS A 320 -31.06 7.80 1.78
CA LYS A 320 -29.78 7.51 1.12
C LYS A 320 -29.13 8.72 0.43
N GLU A 321 -29.92 9.60 -0.18
CA GLU A 321 -29.40 10.78 -0.87
C GLU A 321 -28.76 11.78 0.10
N HIS A 322 -29.29 11.90 1.31
CA HIS A 322 -28.70 12.74 2.36
C HIS A 322 -27.39 12.14 2.87
N VAL A 323 -27.32 10.82 2.99
CA VAL A 323 -26.10 10.09 3.35
C VAL A 323 -25.00 10.32 2.29
N TYR A 324 -25.31 10.17 1.00
CA TYR A 324 -24.33 10.43 -0.07
C TYR A 324 -23.90 11.90 -0.08
N THR A 325 -24.85 12.82 0.04
CA THR A 325 -24.56 14.27 0.09
C THR A 325 -23.60 14.62 1.23
N PHE A 326 -23.73 13.96 2.38
CA PHE A 326 -22.82 14.15 3.50
C PHE A 326 -21.39 13.70 3.17
N PHE A 327 -21.20 12.48 2.66
CA PHE A 327 -19.87 11.98 2.31
C PHE A 327 -19.21 12.78 1.19
N ASP A 328 -19.98 13.20 0.18
CA ASP A 328 -19.52 14.10 -0.89
C ASP A 328 -19.00 15.44 -0.35
N ALA A 329 -19.73 16.02 0.62
CA ALA A 329 -19.33 17.27 1.25
C ALA A 329 -18.09 17.09 2.12
N ALA A 330 -18.01 15.99 2.87
CA ALA A 330 -16.87 15.66 3.72
C ALA A 330 -15.60 15.41 2.89
N GLU A 331 -15.72 14.70 1.76
CA GLU A 331 -14.62 14.47 0.83
C GLU A 331 -14.08 15.78 0.25
N LYS A 332 -14.96 16.68 -0.19
CA LYS A 332 -14.54 17.99 -0.72
C LYS A 332 -13.76 18.81 0.32
N VAL A 333 -14.24 18.85 1.56
CA VAL A 333 -13.55 19.56 2.65
C VAL A 333 -12.20 18.91 2.96
N LEU A 334 -12.16 17.58 3.12
CA LEU A 334 -10.91 16.88 3.43
C LEU A 334 -9.86 17.06 2.32
N ASN A 335 -10.25 16.88 1.05
CA ASN A 335 -9.35 17.05 -0.09
C ASN A 335 -8.85 18.50 -0.24
N ASP A 336 -9.71 19.49 0.05
CA ASP A 336 -9.33 20.91 0.08
C ASP A 336 -8.24 21.17 1.14
N LEU A 337 -8.47 20.76 2.38
CA LEU A 337 -7.50 20.88 3.49
C LEU A 337 -6.15 20.26 3.14
N VAL A 338 -6.20 19.08 2.54
CA VAL A 338 -5.00 18.35 2.12
C VAL A 338 -4.27 19.07 0.99
N SER A 339 -4.99 19.64 0.01
CA SER A 339 -4.39 20.37 -1.10
C SER A 339 -3.67 21.64 -0.65
N GLN A 340 -4.28 22.43 0.25
CA GLN A 340 -3.71 23.67 0.76
C GLN A 340 -2.39 23.40 1.51
N ASN A 341 -2.31 22.27 2.19
CA ASN A 341 -1.10 21.86 2.90
C ASN A 341 0.04 21.45 1.95
N LYS A 342 -0.26 20.86 0.77
CA LYS A 342 0.75 20.63 -0.27
C LYS A 342 1.34 21.95 -0.77
N ASP A 343 0.45 22.90 -1.05
CA ASP A 343 0.82 24.18 -1.64
C ASP A 343 1.67 25.01 -0.67
N ALA A 344 1.29 25.06 0.61
CA ALA A 344 2.08 25.73 1.65
C ALA A 344 3.53 25.21 1.73
N LYS A 345 3.75 23.90 1.54
CA LYS A 345 5.08 23.28 1.60
C LYS A 345 5.90 23.50 0.32
N SER A 346 5.26 23.61 -0.85
CA SER A 346 5.97 23.84 -2.11
C SER A 346 6.57 25.26 -2.21
N PHE A 347 5.88 26.28 -1.69
CA PHE A 347 6.38 27.66 -1.66
C PHE A 347 7.49 27.90 -0.62
N GLY A 348 7.55 27.12 0.47
CA GLY A 348 8.60 27.23 1.48
C GLY A 348 9.98 26.73 1.04
N SER A 349 10.04 25.92 -0.02
CA SER A 349 11.28 25.27 -0.51
C SER A 349 12.11 26.14 -1.45
N THR A 350 11.49 27.09 -2.17
CA THR A 350 12.17 27.89 -3.21
C THR A 350 12.84 29.17 -2.73
N ASN A 351 12.72 29.51 -1.44
CA ASN A 351 13.27 30.74 -0.85
C ASN A 351 14.40 30.49 0.17
N ARG A 352 15.18 29.40 0.04
CA ARG A 352 16.37 29.15 0.86
C ARG A 352 17.63 28.96 0.04
#